data_AF-A0A969GNI1-F1
#
_entry.id   AF-A0A969GNI1-F1
#
_cell.length_a   1.000
_cell.length_b   1.000
_cell.length_c   1.000
_cell.angle_alpha   90.00
_cell.angle_beta   90.00
_cell.angle_gamma   90.00
#
_symmetry.space_group_name_H-M   'P 1'
#
loop_
_entity.id
_entity.type
_entity.pdbx_description
1 polymer ?
#
loop_
_entity_poly.entity_id
_entity_poly.type
_entity_poly.pdbx_seq_one_letter_code
_entity_poly.pdbx_strand_id
1 'polypeptide(L)'
;AIGAQSGQASMLVSARTPTVSTLSQSWANEVTQSESFSSVQWETSVSVTVTTLDHLVGRYGIPAFCKIDVEGYELEALLGLTQPLPALSFEFVTAAPEVALGCLERLQTLASYEYNWSRGERHQWESGSWISGAEMAMTLRQMPVDGGSGDIYARRLD
;
A
#
# COMPACT_ATOMS: atom_id res chain seq x y z
N ALA A 1 -12.69 6.69 2.33
CA ALA A 1 -11.25 6.43 2.24
C ALA A 1 -10.72 5.90 3.58
N ILE A 2 -9.52 5.32 3.60
CA ILE A 2 -8.83 4.84 4.80
C ILE A 2 -7.55 5.65 5.01
N GLY A 3 -7.22 5.97 6.26
CA GLY A 3 -6.00 6.68 6.62
C GLY A 3 -5.65 6.55 8.09
N ALA A 4 -4.65 7.31 8.53
CA ALA A 4 -4.14 7.22 9.90
C ALA A 4 -5.14 7.71 10.96
N GLN A 5 -6.01 8.63 10.58
CA GLN A 5 -7.00 9.26 11.45
C GLN A 5 -8.34 9.41 10.72
N SER A 6 -9.44 9.34 11.48
CA SER A 6 -10.76 9.63 10.93
C SER A 6 -10.93 11.13 10.70
N GLY A 7 -11.66 11.52 9.66
CA GLY A 7 -11.88 12.93 9.33
C GLY A 7 -12.35 13.14 7.90
N GLN A 8 -12.01 14.30 7.35
CA GLN A 8 -12.20 14.62 5.93
C GLN A 8 -10.83 14.83 5.28
N ALA A 9 -10.67 14.34 4.06
CA ALA A 9 -9.49 14.58 3.24
C ALA A 9 -9.88 14.98 1.82
N SER A 10 -8.96 15.65 1.12
CA SER A 10 -9.09 15.94 -0.30
C SER A 10 -8.51 14.78 -1.09
N MET A 11 -9.34 14.07 -1.84
CA MET A 11 -8.93 13.01 -2.75
C MET A 11 -8.78 13.58 -4.15
N LEU A 12 -7.62 13.34 -4.77
CA LEU A 12 -7.36 13.64 -6.17
C LEU A 12 -8.06 12.60 -7.05
N VAL A 13 -8.75 13.06 -8.08
CA VAL A 13 -9.53 12.21 -8.97
C VAL A 13 -8.92 12.25 -10.36
N SER A 14 -8.53 11.08 -10.86
CA SER A 14 -8.16 10.90 -12.27
C SER A 14 -9.36 10.37 -13.04
N ALA A 15 -10.08 11.24 -13.76
CA ALA A 15 -11.31 10.83 -14.43
C ALA A 15 -11.07 9.83 -15.57
N ARG A 16 -9.90 9.92 -16.23
CA ARG A 16 -9.51 9.04 -17.33
C ARG A 16 -8.82 7.76 -16.88
N THR A 17 -8.27 7.74 -15.67
CA THR A 17 -7.66 6.56 -15.06
C THR A 17 -8.20 6.39 -13.63
N PRO A 18 -9.50 6.07 -13.46
CA PRO A 18 -10.17 6.18 -12.17
C PRO A 18 -9.59 5.29 -11.07
N THR A 19 -8.92 4.20 -11.45
CA THR A 19 -8.28 3.26 -10.52
C THR A 19 -7.19 3.92 -9.70
N VAL A 20 -6.48 4.94 -10.24
CA VAL A 20 -5.35 5.59 -9.56
C VAL A 20 -5.74 6.89 -8.84
N SER A 21 -7.02 7.05 -8.50
CA SER A 21 -7.47 8.19 -7.66
C SER A 21 -6.91 8.04 -6.25
N THR A 22 -6.33 9.09 -5.69
CA THR A 22 -5.48 8.98 -4.50
C THR A 22 -5.71 10.10 -3.49
N LEU A 23 -5.47 9.81 -2.21
CA LEU A 23 -5.37 10.83 -1.15
C LEU A 23 -3.95 11.41 -1.06
N SER A 24 -2.99 10.84 -1.77
CA SER A 24 -1.57 11.15 -1.67
C SER A 24 -1.12 12.09 -2.80
N GLN A 25 -1.09 13.40 -2.50
CA GLN A 25 -0.57 14.40 -3.45
C GLN A 25 0.92 14.19 -3.77
N SER A 26 1.71 13.79 -2.77
CA SER A 26 3.14 13.49 -2.97
C SER A 26 3.34 12.31 -3.91
N TRP A 27 2.59 11.22 -3.72
CA TRP A 27 2.67 10.06 -4.59
C TRP A 27 2.26 10.40 -6.02
N ALA A 28 1.16 11.13 -6.23
CA ALA A 28 0.76 11.57 -7.58
C ALA A 28 1.86 12.37 -8.30
N ASN A 29 2.56 13.24 -7.56
CA ASN A 29 3.67 14.02 -8.10
C ASN A 29 4.91 13.17 -8.39
N GLU A 30 5.15 12.13 -7.61
CA GLU A 30 6.29 11.22 -7.76
C GLU A 30 6.10 10.27 -8.93
N VAL A 31 4.95 9.56 -8.99
CA VAL A 31 4.72 8.54 -10.00
C VAL A 31 4.63 9.12 -11.42
N THR A 32 4.17 10.35 -11.58
CA THR A 32 4.11 11.03 -12.90
C THR A 32 5.46 11.19 -13.59
N GLN A 33 6.57 11.05 -12.87
CA GLN A 33 7.90 11.05 -13.46
C GLN A 33 8.27 9.72 -14.13
N SER A 34 7.53 8.65 -13.85
CA SER A 34 7.72 7.35 -14.49
C SER A 34 6.96 7.23 -15.80
N GLU A 35 7.45 6.40 -16.72
CA GLU A 35 6.80 6.19 -18.02
C GLU A 35 5.37 5.66 -17.86
N SER A 36 5.18 4.76 -16.88
CA SER A 36 3.90 4.07 -16.63
C SER A 36 2.77 5.01 -16.21
N PHE A 37 3.08 6.15 -15.57
CA PHE A 37 2.08 7.10 -15.08
C PHE A 37 2.18 8.47 -15.77
N SER A 38 3.09 8.65 -16.74
CA SER A 38 3.33 9.92 -17.44
C SER A 38 2.10 10.54 -18.13
N SER A 39 1.11 9.72 -18.48
CA SER A 39 -0.15 10.16 -19.11
C SER A 39 -1.30 10.36 -18.12
N VAL A 40 -1.13 9.98 -16.86
CA VAL A 40 -2.14 10.10 -15.81
C VAL A 40 -2.27 11.57 -15.41
N GLN A 41 -3.51 12.01 -15.29
CA GLN A 41 -3.84 13.37 -14.85
C GLN A 41 -4.85 13.28 -13.71
N TRP A 42 -4.66 14.11 -12.70
CA TRP A 42 -5.63 14.33 -11.62
C TRP A 42 -6.18 15.75 -11.76
N GLU A 43 -7.21 15.91 -12.58
CA GLU A 43 -7.71 17.23 -12.97
C GLU A 43 -8.62 17.86 -11.91
N THR A 44 -9.12 17.06 -10.97
CA THR A 44 -10.09 17.50 -9.97
C THR A 44 -9.79 16.89 -8.59
N SER A 45 -10.35 17.50 -7.56
CA SER A 45 -10.34 16.93 -6.21
C SER A 45 -11.73 16.96 -5.59
N VAL A 46 -12.00 15.99 -4.73
CA VAL A 46 -13.26 15.87 -3.99
C VAL A 46 -12.98 15.67 -2.50
N SER A 47 -13.82 16.25 -1.65
CA SER A 47 -13.75 15.99 -0.21
C SER A 47 -14.39 14.65 0.11
N VAL A 48 -13.66 13.77 0.79
CA VAL A 48 -14.11 12.43 1.17
C VAL A 48 -13.93 12.20 2.67
N THR A 49 -14.84 11.40 3.24
CA THR A 49 -14.70 10.94 4.62
C THR A 49 -13.64 9.85 4.72
N VAL A 50 -12.76 10.01 5.68
CA VAL A 50 -11.69 9.10 6.04
C VAL A 50 -12.08 8.37 7.33
N THR A 51 -11.90 7.06 7.34
CA THR A 51 -11.95 6.23 8.54
C THR A 51 -10.61 5.50 8.72
N THR A 52 -10.44 4.73 9.80
CA THR A 52 -9.20 4.00 10.08
C THR A 52 -9.42 2.50 9.98
N LEU A 53 -8.34 1.74 9.79
CA LEU A 53 -8.41 0.28 9.84
C LEU A 53 -8.91 -0.21 11.21
N ASP A 54 -8.50 0.44 12.31
CA ASP A 54 -9.03 0.12 13.64
C ASP A 54 -10.54 0.27 13.76
N HIS A 55 -11.10 1.35 13.19
CA HIS A 55 -12.55 1.52 13.19
C HIS A 55 -13.24 0.40 12.41
N LEU A 56 -12.71 0.04 11.24
CA LEU A 56 -13.24 -1.06 10.44
C LEU A 56 -13.14 -2.39 11.18
N VAL A 57 -12.02 -2.67 11.83
CA VAL A 57 -11.84 -3.91 12.61
C VAL A 57 -12.78 -3.93 13.82
N GLY A 58 -12.96 -2.80 14.52
CA GLY A 58 -13.92 -2.71 15.62
C GLY A 58 -15.37 -2.97 15.18
N ARG A 59 -15.71 -2.58 13.95
CA ARG A 59 -17.06 -2.76 13.37
C ARG A 59 -17.30 -4.17 12.81
N TYR A 60 -16.31 -4.75 12.14
CA TYR A 60 -16.47 -5.98 11.37
C TYR A 60 -15.73 -7.19 11.96
N GLY A 61 -14.95 -7.00 13.02
CA GLY A 61 -14.05 -8.00 13.58
C GLY A 61 -12.70 -8.04 12.86
N ILE A 62 -11.76 -8.80 13.42
CA ILE A 62 -10.42 -9.00 12.85
C ILE A 62 -10.55 -9.88 11.60
N PRO A 63 -10.20 -9.38 10.39
CA PRO A 63 -10.25 -10.20 9.19
C PRO A 63 -9.16 -11.27 9.20
N ALA A 64 -9.41 -12.40 8.53
CA ALA A 64 -8.37 -13.40 8.27
C ALA A 64 -7.31 -12.87 7.29
N PHE A 65 -7.72 -12.01 6.35
CA PHE A 65 -6.84 -11.37 5.37
C PHE A 65 -7.35 -9.96 5.02
N CYS A 66 -6.46 -8.99 4.86
CA CYS A 66 -6.78 -7.62 4.45
C CYS A 66 -5.89 -7.20 3.26
N LYS A 67 -6.50 -6.90 2.10
CA LYS A 67 -5.80 -6.25 0.99
C LYS A 67 -5.88 -4.74 1.17
N ILE A 68 -4.74 -4.07 1.09
CA ILE A 68 -4.61 -2.62 1.09
C ILE A 68 -4.14 -2.22 -0.31
N ASP A 69 -4.95 -1.41 -0.96
CA ASP A 69 -4.72 -0.91 -2.30
C ASP A 69 -5.38 0.47 -2.37
N VAL A 70 -4.60 1.50 -2.02
CA VAL A 70 -5.11 2.86 -1.79
C VAL A 70 -4.24 3.89 -2.50
N GLU A 71 -3.50 3.45 -3.51
CA GLU A 71 -2.80 4.24 -4.51
C GLU A 71 -1.84 5.25 -3.87
N GLY A 72 -0.85 4.76 -3.12
CA GLY A 72 0.18 5.59 -2.49
C GLY A 72 -0.17 6.12 -1.11
N TYR A 73 -1.23 5.59 -0.49
CA TYR A 73 -1.69 5.92 0.85
C TYR A 73 -1.64 4.71 1.81
N GLU A 74 -0.93 3.65 1.42
CA GLU A 74 -0.87 2.35 2.11
C GLU A 74 -0.30 2.51 3.53
N LEU A 75 0.77 3.30 3.66
CA LEU A 75 1.39 3.59 4.95
C LEU A 75 0.41 4.31 5.88
N GLU A 76 -0.30 5.32 5.38
CA GLU A 76 -1.30 6.05 6.16
C GLU A 76 -2.44 5.13 6.60
N ALA A 77 -2.90 4.22 5.74
CA ALA A 77 -3.87 3.21 6.13
C ALA A 77 -3.35 2.33 7.29
N LEU A 78 -2.10 1.87 7.22
CA LEU A 78 -1.45 1.06 8.26
C LEU A 78 -1.14 1.83 9.55
N LEU A 79 -0.92 3.14 9.49
CA LEU A 79 -0.79 3.99 10.68
C LEU A 79 -2.11 4.05 11.46
N GLY A 80 -3.25 3.87 10.79
CA GLY A 80 -4.58 3.78 11.40
C GLY A 80 -4.95 2.41 11.98
N LEU A 81 -4.01 1.45 11.99
CA LEU A 81 -4.17 0.12 12.57
C LEU A 81 -3.28 -0.01 13.81
N THR A 82 -3.84 -0.30 14.99
CA THR A 82 -3.07 -0.43 16.25
C THR A 82 -2.81 -1.86 16.68
N GLN A 83 -3.49 -2.84 16.06
CA GLN A 83 -3.33 -4.26 16.37
C GLN A 83 -2.88 -5.06 15.15
N PRO A 84 -2.07 -6.11 15.33
CA PRO A 84 -1.58 -6.90 14.20
C PRO A 84 -2.72 -7.74 13.58
N LEU A 85 -2.74 -7.79 12.25
CA LEU A 85 -3.64 -8.67 11.50
C LEU A 85 -2.99 -10.04 11.25
N PRO A 86 -3.76 -11.14 11.12
CA PRO A 86 -3.20 -12.46 10.82
C PRO A 86 -2.42 -12.50 9.50
N ALA A 87 -2.97 -11.89 8.46
CA ALA A 87 -2.33 -11.72 7.17
C ALA A 87 -2.88 -10.48 6.45
N LEU A 88 -2.07 -9.87 5.61
CA LEU A 88 -2.49 -8.74 4.76
C LEU A 88 -1.61 -8.66 3.51
N SER A 89 -2.03 -7.87 2.52
CA SER A 89 -1.13 -7.39 1.48
C SER A 89 -1.28 -5.89 1.27
N PHE A 90 -0.24 -5.25 0.76
CA PHE A 90 -0.26 -3.85 0.36
C PHE A 90 0.40 -3.70 -1.00
N GLU A 91 -0.15 -2.79 -1.82
CA GLU A 91 0.42 -2.49 -3.12
C GLU A 91 1.82 -1.84 -2.97
N PHE A 92 2.72 -2.14 -3.89
CA PHE A 92 3.93 -1.38 -4.13
C PHE A 92 3.94 -0.90 -5.58
N VAL A 93 4.48 0.30 -5.79
CA VAL A 93 4.80 0.83 -7.11
C VAL A 93 6.29 1.10 -7.14
N THR A 94 7.02 0.54 -8.11
CA THR A 94 8.49 0.66 -8.16
C THR A 94 8.98 2.09 -8.38
N ALA A 95 8.11 2.96 -8.90
CA ALA A 95 8.38 4.39 -9.02
C ALA A 95 8.27 5.16 -7.70
N ALA A 96 7.66 4.58 -6.66
CA ALA A 96 7.50 5.17 -5.34
C ALA A 96 7.76 4.12 -4.23
N PRO A 97 8.97 3.54 -4.14
CA PRO A 97 9.26 2.41 -3.27
C PRO A 97 9.20 2.77 -1.78
N GLU A 98 9.37 4.05 -1.43
CA GLU A 98 9.39 4.52 -0.03
C GLU A 98 8.06 4.28 0.69
N VAL A 99 6.92 4.29 -0.02
CA VAL A 99 5.62 3.96 0.56
C VAL A 99 5.60 2.51 1.06
N ALA A 100 6.06 1.58 0.22
CA ALA A 100 6.11 0.16 0.57
C ALA A 100 7.17 -0.14 1.65
N LEU A 101 8.31 0.56 1.62
CA LEU A 101 9.33 0.47 2.68
C LEU A 101 8.77 0.94 4.03
N GLY A 102 8.06 2.06 4.06
CA GLY A 102 7.38 2.54 5.27
C GLY A 102 6.32 1.55 5.77
N CYS A 103 5.61 0.87 4.87
CA CYS A 103 4.66 -0.18 5.25
C CYS A 103 5.35 -1.35 5.96
N LEU A 104 6.51 -1.81 5.45
CA LEU A 104 7.30 -2.86 6.09
C LEU A 104 7.75 -2.44 7.50
N GLU A 105 8.26 -1.22 7.65
CA GLU A 105 8.67 -0.67 8.94
C GLU A 105 7.48 -0.60 9.91
N ARG A 106 6.34 -0.11 9.44
CA ARG A 106 5.12 -0.04 10.25
C ARG A 106 4.67 -1.41 10.73
N LEU A 107 4.63 -2.43 9.87
CA LEU A 107 4.21 -3.78 10.26
C LEU A 107 5.14 -4.41 11.30
N GLN A 108 6.45 -4.16 11.21
CA GLN A 108 7.43 -4.65 12.19
C GLN A 108 7.20 -4.09 13.60
N THR A 109 6.59 -2.91 13.72
CA THR A 109 6.20 -2.36 15.03
C THR A 109 4.94 -3.01 15.62
N LEU A 110 4.14 -3.72 14.83
CA LEU A 110 2.88 -4.36 15.26
C LEU A 110 3.07 -5.82 15.66
N ALA A 111 3.86 -6.58 14.90
CA ALA A 111 4.21 -7.97 15.19
C ALA A 111 5.36 -8.44 14.30
N SER A 112 5.83 -9.67 14.53
CA SER A 112 6.72 -10.35 13.59
C SER A 112 5.93 -10.85 12.38
N TYR A 113 6.42 -10.56 11.17
CA TYR A 113 5.85 -11.02 9.91
C TYR A 113 6.97 -11.57 9.01
N GLU A 114 6.58 -12.50 8.14
CA GLU A 114 7.34 -12.89 6.96
C GLU A 114 6.59 -12.47 5.70
N TYR A 115 7.32 -12.35 4.59
CA TYR A 115 6.84 -11.69 3.39
C TYR A 115 7.05 -12.53 2.12
N ASN A 116 6.17 -12.34 1.14
CA ASN A 116 6.36 -12.75 -0.25
C ASN A 116 5.69 -11.70 -1.15
N TRP A 117 5.93 -11.72 -2.44
CA TRP A 117 5.33 -10.74 -3.34
C TRP A 117 4.93 -11.35 -4.69
N SER A 118 4.04 -10.64 -5.38
CA SER A 118 3.60 -10.91 -6.75
C SER A 118 3.75 -9.63 -7.56
N ARG A 119 4.29 -9.73 -8.79
CA ARG A 119 4.40 -8.58 -9.70
C ARG A 119 3.14 -8.43 -10.54
N GLY A 120 2.54 -7.25 -10.53
CA GLY A 120 1.23 -6.98 -11.14
C GLY A 120 0.20 -8.08 -10.81
N GLU A 121 -0.63 -8.39 -11.80
CA GLU A 121 -1.69 -9.40 -11.69
C GLU A 121 -1.22 -10.84 -11.97
N ARG A 122 0.07 -11.15 -11.74
CA ARG A 122 0.59 -12.51 -12.02
C ARG A 122 0.07 -13.57 -11.05
N HIS A 123 -0.33 -13.14 -9.85
CA HIS A 123 -0.79 -13.98 -8.74
C HIS A 123 0.14 -15.18 -8.47
N GLN A 124 1.45 -14.95 -8.56
CA GLN A 124 2.49 -15.95 -8.37
C GLN A 124 3.53 -15.43 -7.39
N TRP A 125 4.00 -16.31 -6.52
CA TRP A 125 5.09 -15.99 -5.61
C TRP A 125 6.39 -15.81 -6.37
N GLU A 126 7.03 -14.67 -6.16
CA GLU A 126 8.32 -14.35 -6.76
C GLU A 126 9.48 -14.99 -5.98
N SER A 127 9.26 -15.35 -4.71
CA SER A 127 10.20 -16.14 -3.91
C SER A 127 9.66 -17.55 -3.61
N GLY A 128 10.55 -18.55 -3.68
CA GLY A 128 10.23 -19.95 -3.32
C GLY A 128 10.02 -20.17 -1.82
N SER A 129 10.45 -19.23 -0.98
CA SER A 129 10.19 -19.20 0.46
C SER A 129 9.72 -17.81 0.88
N TRP A 130 8.97 -17.73 1.98
CA TRP A 130 8.71 -16.46 2.63
C TRP A 130 10.01 -15.91 3.24
N ILE A 131 10.21 -14.60 3.15
CA ILE A 131 11.45 -13.91 3.52
C ILE A 131 11.21 -12.92 4.66
N SER A 132 12.29 -12.50 5.33
CA SER A 132 12.21 -11.49 6.38
C SER A 132 11.87 -10.10 5.83
N GLY A 133 11.42 -9.20 6.71
CA GLY A 133 11.16 -7.80 6.33
C GLY A 133 12.41 -7.07 5.83
N ALA A 134 13.59 -7.42 6.36
CA ALA A 134 14.86 -6.85 5.90
C ALA A 134 15.21 -7.30 4.48
N GLU A 135 15.04 -8.59 4.18
CA GLU A 135 15.23 -9.12 2.82
C GLU A 135 14.22 -8.51 1.84
N MET A 136 12.94 -8.39 2.22
CA MET A 136 11.92 -7.76 1.37
C MET A 136 12.24 -6.30 1.08
N ALA A 137 12.71 -5.55 2.08
CA ALA A 137 13.15 -4.16 1.89
C ALA A 137 14.37 -4.06 0.95
N MET A 138 15.31 -5.00 1.03
CA MET A 138 16.43 -5.07 0.08
C MET A 138 15.95 -5.37 -1.35
N THR A 139 15.02 -6.32 -1.50
CA THR A 139 14.42 -6.64 -2.81
C THR A 139 13.72 -5.44 -3.43
N LEU A 140 12.90 -4.71 -2.65
CA LEU A 140 12.23 -3.49 -3.12
C LEU A 140 13.22 -2.45 -3.64
N ARG A 141 14.30 -2.18 -2.90
CA ARG A 141 15.33 -1.19 -3.29
C ARG A 141 16.10 -1.58 -4.55
N GLN A 142 16.10 -2.85 -4.92
CA GLN A 142 16.76 -3.36 -6.12
C GLN A 142 15.84 -3.41 -7.34
N MET A 143 14.54 -3.18 -7.17
CA MET A 143 13.62 -3.14 -8.30
C MET A 143 13.88 -1.91 -9.18
N PRO A 144 13.83 -2.05 -10.52
CA PRO A 144 13.97 -0.91 -11.42
C PRO A 144 12.77 0.02 -11.25
N VAL A 145 12.99 1.34 -11.37
CA VAL A 145 11.94 2.38 -11.27
C VAL A 145 10.75 2.10 -12.19
N ASP A 146 11.01 1.63 -13.42
CA ASP A 146 9.99 1.25 -14.40
C ASP A 146 9.56 -0.23 -14.30
N GLY A 147 9.77 -0.85 -13.14
CA GLY A 147 9.45 -2.24 -12.85
C GLY A 147 7.96 -2.54 -12.64
N GLY A 148 7.10 -1.52 -12.69
CA GLY A 148 5.64 -1.60 -12.57
C GLY A 148 5.14 -1.55 -11.12
N SER A 149 4.02 -2.22 -10.86
CA SER A 149 3.46 -2.38 -9.52
C SER A 149 3.29 -3.86 -9.17
N GLY A 150 2.83 -4.13 -7.95
CA GLY A 150 2.47 -5.45 -7.48
C GLY A 150 2.05 -5.43 -6.02
N ASP A 151 1.95 -6.60 -5.42
CA ASP A 151 1.55 -6.77 -4.03
C ASP A 151 2.65 -7.41 -3.20
N ILE A 152 2.93 -6.82 -2.03
CA ILE A 152 3.66 -7.48 -0.95
C ILE A 152 2.65 -8.08 0.01
N TYR A 153 2.77 -9.37 0.25
CA TYR A 153 1.98 -10.15 1.19
C TYR A 153 2.77 -10.32 2.47
N ALA A 154 2.11 -10.10 3.61
CA ALA A 154 2.66 -10.30 4.94
C ALA A 154 1.82 -11.35 5.67
N ARG A 155 2.49 -12.35 6.24
CA ARG A 155 1.90 -13.35 7.14
C ARG A 155 2.51 -13.19 8.52
N ARG A 156 1.66 -13.06 9.55
CA ARG A 156 2.12 -12.91 10.92
C ARG A 156 2.74 -14.22 11.40
N LEU A 157 3.87 -14.12 12.10
CA LEU A 157 4.48 -15.21 12.83
C LEU A 157 3.89 -15.22 14.25
N ASP A 158 3.52 -16.40 14.75
CA ASP A 158 2.96 -16.58 16.08
C ASP A 158 4.01 -16.35 17.20
#